data_AF-V5HCA2-F1
#
_entry.id   AF-V5HCA2-F1
#
_cell.length_a   1.000
_cell.length_b   1.000
_cell.length_c   1.000
_cell.angle_alpha   90.00
_cell.angle_beta   90.00
_cell.angle_gamma   90.00
#
_symmetry.space_group_name_H-M   'P 1'
#
loop_
_entity.id
_entity.type
_entity.pdbx_description
1 polymer ?
#
loop_
_entity_poly.entity_id
_entity_poly.type
_entity_poly.pdbx_seq_one_letter_code
_entity_poly.pdbx_strand_id
1 'polypeptide(L)'
;MLLIFKCAFFSGLLLRAVDCAPFPEYVVYPKLLEARGLNAEKMLYIQEDIILRLEKSSVLADNLLFREIIDGKTVDTLMDGKKLEAKLYHDRNQMASVAIEDKNGAVEVKGIVNDELRIAPLRVTARSENEPTPHKIYKVTSRSDKKNKYKAGPGAETNGNYFFLRN
;
A
#
# COMPACT_ATOMS: atom_id res chain seq x y z
N MET A 1 -56.54 -24.85 -15.39
CA MET A 1 -55.42 -24.13 -16.04
C MET A 1 -54.91 -23.00 -15.13
N LEU A 2 -54.35 -23.32 -13.95
CA LEU A 2 -53.89 -22.32 -12.96
C LEU A 2 -52.89 -22.88 -11.92
N LEU A 3 -52.19 -23.99 -12.21
CA LEU A 3 -51.25 -24.63 -11.27
C LEU A 3 -49.79 -24.67 -11.75
N ILE A 4 -49.52 -24.23 -12.98
CA ILE A 4 -48.16 -24.25 -13.57
C ILE A 4 -47.42 -22.91 -13.37
N PHE A 5 -48.15 -21.82 -13.11
CA PHE A 5 -47.59 -20.47 -12.99
C PHE A 5 -46.94 -20.14 -11.63
N LYS A 6 -46.88 -21.09 -10.68
CA LYS A 6 -46.30 -20.85 -9.35
C LYS A 6 -44.88 -21.42 -9.18
N CYS A 7 -44.39 -22.26 -10.09
CA CYS A 7 -43.05 -22.84 -10.00
C CYS A 7 -41.97 -21.94 -10.62
N ALA A 8 -42.31 -21.05 -11.56
CA ALA A 8 -41.33 -20.17 -12.20
C ALA A 8 -40.95 -18.93 -11.34
N PHE A 9 -41.74 -18.60 -10.32
CA PHE A 9 -41.46 -17.45 -9.45
C PHE A 9 -40.52 -17.75 -8.28
N PHE A 10 -40.35 -19.02 -7.90
CA PHE A 10 -39.44 -19.40 -6.82
C PHE A 10 -38.00 -19.67 -7.30
N SER A 11 -37.77 -19.96 -8.58
CA SER A 11 -36.41 -20.22 -9.09
C SER A 11 -35.59 -18.95 -9.38
N GLY A 12 -36.22 -17.77 -9.37
CA GLY A 12 -35.55 -16.48 -9.58
C GLY A 12 -34.98 -15.83 -8.32
N LEU A 13 -35.36 -16.31 -7.12
CA LEU A 13 -34.97 -15.70 -5.84
C LEU A 13 -33.60 -16.18 -5.33
N LEU A 14 -33.03 -17.24 -5.92
CA LEU A 14 -31.75 -17.81 -5.47
C LEU A 14 -30.51 -17.17 -6.11
N LEU A 15 -30.67 -16.12 -6.93
CA LEU A 15 -29.56 -15.50 -7.67
C LEU A 15 -29.14 -14.12 -7.16
N ARG A 16 -29.52 -13.73 -5.94
CA ARG A 16 -29.22 -12.39 -5.41
C ARG A 16 -28.75 -12.42 -3.96
N ALA A 17 -27.48 -12.78 -3.81
CA ALA A 17 -26.49 -12.10 -2.96
C ALA A 17 -25.34 -13.06 -2.72
N VAL A 18 -24.42 -13.17 -3.68
CA VAL A 18 -23.02 -13.43 -3.28
C VAL A 18 -22.56 -12.10 -2.71
N ASP A 19 -22.82 -11.89 -1.43
CA ASP A 19 -22.09 -10.88 -0.69
C ASP A 19 -20.64 -11.36 -0.68
N CYS A 20 -19.81 -10.78 -1.55
CA CYS A 20 -18.37 -10.90 -1.42
C CYS A 20 -18.03 -10.44 0.00
N ALA A 21 -17.65 -11.39 0.86
CA ALA A 21 -17.15 -11.08 2.17
C ALA A 21 -16.06 -10.00 2.03
N PRO A 22 -16.00 -9.01 2.95
CA PRO A 22 -14.93 -8.03 2.92
C PRO A 22 -13.61 -8.78 2.83
N PHE A 23 -12.78 -8.45 1.82
CA PHE A 23 -11.48 -9.08 1.63
C PHE A 23 -10.78 -9.14 3.00
N PRO A 24 -10.56 -10.34 3.55
CA PRO A 24 -10.05 -10.45 4.91
C PRO A 24 -8.66 -9.82 4.94
N GLU A 25 -8.32 -9.10 6.01
CA GLU A 25 -6.92 -8.78 6.25
C GLU A 25 -6.15 -10.10 6.39
N TYR A 26 -5.05 -10.27 5.66
CA TYR A 26 -4.27 -11.50 5.70
C TYR A 26 -2.78 -11.22 5.84
N VAL A 27 -2.07 -12.21 6.37
CA VAL A 27 -0.63 -12.13 6.67
C VAL A 27 0.17 -12.76 5.53
N VAL A 28 1.19 -12.05 5.07
CA VAL A 28 2.11 -12.46 4.00
C VAL A 28 3.56 -12.32 4.45
N TYR A 29 4.46 -12.97 3.70
CA TYR A 29 5.90 -12.96 3.93
C TYR A 29 6.61 -12.56 2.64
N PRO A 30 6.72 -11.24 2.38
CA PRO A 30 7.25 -10.75 1.12
C PRO A 30 8.73 -11.11 0.97
N LYS A 31 9.13 -11.39 -0.27
CA LYS A 31 10.50 -11.72 -0.65
C LYS A 31 10.95 -10.80 -1.76
N LEU A 32 12.13 -10.21 -1.59
CA LEU A 32 12.77 -9.41 -2.62
C LEU A 32 13.63 -10.32 -3.48
N LEU A 33 13.35 -10.34 -4.78
CA LEU A 33 14.06 -11.13 -5.77
C LEU A 33 14.80 -10.17 -6.68
N GLU A 34 16.11 -10.34 -6.82
CA GLU A 34 16.93 -9.56 -7.73
C GLU A 34 17.49 -10.48 -8.81
N ALA A 35 17.25 -10.14 -10.08
CA ALA A 35 17.85 -10.87 -11.19
C ALA A 35 19.38 -10.74 -11.17
N ARG A 36 20.10 -11.77 -11.60
CA ARG A 36 21.57 -11.70 -11.72
C ARG A 36 21.94 -11.02 -13.05
N GLY A 37 22.45 -9.79 -12.99
CA GLY A 37 22.91 -9.05 -14.18
C GLY A 37 23.09 -7.54 -13.94
N LEU A 38 23.68 -6.82 -14.91
CA LEU A 38 23.94 -5.36 -14.83
C LEU A 38 22.65 -4.51 -14.80
N ASN A 39 21.55 -5.02 -15.36
CA ASN A 39 20.21 -4.44 -15.31
C ASN A 39 19.26 -5.36 -14.53
N ALA A 40 19.62 -5.68 -13.29
CA ALA A 40 18.83 -6.55 -12.43
C ALA A 40 17.42 -5.96 -12.20
N GLU A 41 16.42 -6.53 -12.86
CA GLU A 41 15.02 -6.28 -12.53
C GLU A 41 14.80 -6.70 -11.06
N LYS A 42 14.30 -5.78 -10.24
CA LYS A 42 13.94 -6.04 -8.85
C LYS A 42 12.47 -6.42 -8.82
N MET A 43 12.17 -7.61 -8.30
CA MET A 43 10.80 -8.11 -8.18
C MET A 43 10.46 -8.30 -6.71
N LEU A 44 9.27 -7.86 -6.31
CA LEU A 44 8.73 -8.15 -4.99
C LEU A 44 7.67 -9.22 -5.10
N TYR A 45 7.98 -10.40 -4.58
CA TYR A 45 7.02 -11.48 -4.43
C TYR A 45 6.30 -11.31 -3.09
N ILE A 46 4.99 -11.05 -3.11
CA ILE A 46 4.19 -10.91 -1.89
C ILE A 46 3.41 -12.21 -1.65
N GLN A 47 2.72 -12.69 -2.68
CA GLN A 47 1.99 -13.96 -2.72
C GLN A 47 1.82 -14.41 -4.19
N GLU A 48 1.24 -15.59 -4.43
CA GLU A 48 1.04 -16.21 -5.75
C GLU A 48 0.42 -15.27 -6.80
N ASP A 49 -0.52 -14.42 -6.40
CA ASP A 49 -1.26 -13.49 -7.26
C ASP A 49 -0.75 -12.04 -7.20
N ILE A 50 0.17 -11.74 -6.30
CA ILE A 50 0.70 -10.39 -6.07
C ILE A 50 2.21 -10.40 -6.21
N ILE A 51 2.65 -10.09 -7.42
CA ILE A 51 4.06 -9.91 -7.79
C ILE A 51 4.20 -8.51 -8.38
N LEU A 52 5.13 -7.72 -7.83
CA LEU A 52 5.42 -6.37 -8.32
C LEU A 52 6.77 -6.34 -9.05
N ARG A 53 6.79 -5.73 -10.23
CA ARG A 53 7.99 -5.40 -11.00
C ARG A 53 8.42 -3.99 -10.62
N LEU A 54 9.53 -3.88 -9.89
CA LEU A 54 9.90 -2.64 -9.24
C LEU A 54 10.87 -1.81 -10.08
N GLU A 55 10.44 -0.59 -10.38
CA GLU A 55 11.29 0.49 -10.89
C GLU A 55 11.61 1.49 -9.78
N LYS A 56 12.80 2.08 -9.81
CA LYS A 56 13.15 3.18 -8.90
C LYS A 56 12.22 4.37 -9.16
N SER A 57 11.65 4.92 -8.08
CA SER A 57 10.89 6.16 -8.19
C SER A 57 11.84 7.35 -8.23
N SER A 58 11.49 8.38 -9.01
CA SER A 58 12.17 9.69 -8.98
C SER A 58 11.13 10.81 -9.06
N VAL A 59 10.50 11.09 -7.92
CA VAL A 59 9.34 11.99 -7.81
C VAL A 59 9.39 12.88 -6.56
N LEU A 60 10.23 12.56 -5.57
CA LEU A 60 10.34 13.34 -4.35
C LEU A 60 11.29 14.51 -4.55
N ALA A 61 10.98 15.64 -3.93
CA ALA A 61 11.88 16.78 -3.89
C ALA A 61 13.06 16.50 -2.95
N ASP A 62 14.18 17.19 -3.17
CA ASP A 62 15.39 17.05 -2.35
C ASP A 62 15.14 17.23 -0.85
N ASN A 63 14.28 18.20 -0.48
CA ASN A 63 13.96 18.54 0.90
C ASN A 63 12.45 18.61 1.11
N LEU A 64 11.96 17.88 2.12
CA LEU A 64 10.57 17.89 2.55
C LEU A 64 10.47 18.50 3.96
N LEU A 65 9.54 19.43 4.18
CA LEU A 65 9.23 19.94 5.50
C LEU A 65 7.96 19.28 6.01
N PHE A 66 8.09 18.43 7.03
CA PHE A 66 6.97 17.80 7.69
C PHE A 66 6.52 18.64 8.88
N ARG A 67 5.29 19.14 8.83
CA ARG A 67 4.70 19.96 9.88
C ARG A 67 3.65 19.16 10.65
N GLU A 68 3.86 19.02 11.96
CA GLU A 68 2.94 18.37 12.87
C GLU A 68 2.47 19.34 13.96
N ILE A 69 1.24 19.15 14.47
CA ILE A 69 0.74 19.88 15.63
C ILE A 69 0.73 18.91 16.82
N ILE A 70 1.66 19.10 17.74
CA ILE A 70 1.79 18.30 18.97
C ILE A 70 1.43 19.19 20.15
N ASP A 71 0.40 18.82 20.91
CA ASP A 71 -0.09 19.58 22.07
C ASP A 71 -0.34 21.08 21.78
N GLY A 72 -0.90 21.37 20.60
CA GLY A 72 -1.19 22.74 20.15
C GLY A 72 0.04 23.53 19.67
N LYS A 73 1.24 22.93 19.67
CA LYS A 73 2.45 23.53 19.14
C LYS A 73 2.78 22.99 17.75
N THR A 74 3.12 23.88 16.83
CA THR A 74 3.62 23.51 15.51
C THR A 74 5.07 23.07 15.60
N VAL A 75 5.36 21.85 15.13
CA VAL A 75 6.69 21.28 15.03
C VAL A 75 7.01 21.03 13.56
N ASP A 76 8.07 21.66 13.07
CA ASP A 76 8.56 21.49 11.70
C ASP A 76 9.80 20.59 11.70
N THR A 77 9.75 19.50 10.94
CA THR A 77 10.84 18.55 10.77
C THR A 77 11.31 18.55 9.31
N LEU A 78 12.58 18.89 9.10
CA LEU A 78 13.20 18.79 7.78
C LEU A 78 13.58 17.32 7.50
N MET A 79 13.09 16.78 6.39
CA MET A 79 13.37 15.43 5.92
C MET A 79 14.13 15.48 4.59
N ASP A 80 15.14 14.62 4.48
CA ASP A 80 15.90 14.39 3.25
C ASP A 80 15.07 13.54 2.29
N GLY A 81 14.55 14.18 1.24
CA GLY A 81 13.72 13.51 0.26
C GLY A 81 14.51 12.57 -0.66
N LYS A 82 15.79 12.83 -0.92
CA LYS A 82 16.66 11.88 -1.65
C LYS A 82 16.83 10.59 -0.87
N LYS A 83 17.02 10.69 0.45
CA LYS A 83 17.12 9.52 1.33
C LYS A 83 15.81 8.71 1.38
N LEU A 84 14.66 9.38 1.37
CA LEU A 84 13.36 8.71 1.30
C LEU A 84 13.13 8.05 -0.07
N GLU A 85 13.45 8.76 -1.15
CA GLU A 85 13.33 8.28 -2.52
C GLU A 85 14.23 7.09 -2.81
N ALA A 86 15.42 7.06 -2.21
CA ALA A 86 16.36 5.95 -2.33
C ALA A 86 15.77 4.61 -1.91
N LYS A 87 14.64 4.57 -1.19
CA LYS A 87 13.93 3.34 -0.78
C LYS A 87 12.59 3.15 -1.49
N LEU A 88 12.18 4.09 -2.35
CA LEU A 88 10.87 4.14 -2.98
C LEU A 88 10.89 3.50 -4.38
N TYR A 89 9.96 2.59 -4.60
CA TYR A 89 9.80 1.85 -5.85
C TYR A 89 8.35 1.93 -6.34
N HIS A 90 8.16 1.77 -7.64
CA HIS A 90 6.83 1.72 -8.24
C HIS A 90 6.72 0.58 -9.26
N ASP A 91 5.49 0.09 -9.44
CA ASP A 91 5.10 -0.78 -10.54
C ASP A 91 3.94 -0.11 -11.27
N ARG A 92 4.15 0.29 -12.52
CA ARG A 92 3.15 1.01 -13.30
C ARG A 92 1.96 0.15 -13.68
N ASN A 93 2.19 -1.14 -13.92
CA ASN A 93 1.14 -2.07 -14.36
C ASN A 93 0.16 -2.34 -13.23
N GLN A 94 0.68 -2.48 -12.01
CA GLN A 94 -0.12 -2.70 -10.80
C GLN A 94 -0.55 -1.41 -10.11
N MET A 95 -0.11 -0.24 -10.63
CA MET A 95 -0.29 1.06 -9.99
C MET A 95 0.22 1.07 -8.53
N ALA A 96 1.29 0.33 -8.28
CA ALA A 96 1.87 0.13 -6.95
C ALA A 96 2.93 1.18 -6.64
N SER A 97 3.07 1.51 -5.37
CA SER A 97 4.16 2.35 -4.85
C SER A 97 4.53 1.89 -3.45
N VAL A 98 5.72 1.33 -3.30
CA VAL A 98 6.19 0.70 -2.06
C VAL A 98 7.55 1.23 -1.65
N ALA A 99 7.71 1.48 -0.36
CA ALA A 99 8.99 1.69 0.28
C ALA A 99 9.52 0.33 0.77
N ILE A 100 10.79 0.04 0.46
CA ILE A 100 11.43 -1.23 0.84
C ILE A 100 12.69 -0.95 1.64
N GLU A 101 12.80 -1.61 2.79
CA GLU A 101 14.00 -1.65 3.61
C GLU A 101 14.50 -3.08 3.72
N ASP A 102 15.76 -3.30 3.38
CA ASP A 102 16.46 -4.56 3.64
C ASP A 102 17.28 -4.41 4.92
N LYS A 103 16.97 -5.24 5.91
CA LYS A 103 17.67 -5.31 7.20
C LYS A 103 18.27 -6.70 7.33
N ASN A 104 19.53 -6.87 6.89
CA ASN A 104 20.26 -8.13 7.00
C ASN A 104 19.52 -9.34 6.41
N GLY A 105 18.78 -9.16 5.31
CA GLY A 105 17.99 -10.21 4.66
C GLY A 105 16.52 -10.24 5.09
N ALA A 106 16.13 -9.51 6.14
CA ALA A 106 14.73 -9.26 6.47
C ALA A 106 14.20 -8.08 5.66
N VAL A 107 13.23 -8.33 4.79
CA VAL A 107 12.61 -7.31 3.94
C VAL A 107 11.40 -6.71 4.63
N GLU A 108 11.42 -5.40 4.85
CA GLU A 108 10.25 -4.62 5.27
C GLU A 108 9.68 -3.84 4.09
N VAL A 109 8.37 -3.94 3.90
CA VAL A 109 7.63 -3.31 2.81
C VAL A 109 6.47 -2.51 3.36
N LYS A 110 6.35 -1.26 2.94
CA LYS A 110 5.20 -0.41 3.26
C LYS A 110 4.71 0.32 2.03
N GLY A 111 3.41 0.33 1.79
CA GLY A 111 2.82 1.20 0.77
C GLY A 111 1.60 0.65 0.06
N ILE A 112 1.48 1.07 -1.19
CA ILE A 112 0.41 0.82 -2.15
C ILE A 112 0.76 -0.43 -2.95
N VAL A 113 -0.10 -1.46 -2.86
CA VAL A 113 0.05 -2.68 -3.66
C VAL A 113 -0.72 -2.55 -4.97
N ASN A 114 -1.94 -2.02 -4.89
CA ASN A 114 -2.76 -1.63 -6.05
C ASN A 114 -3.79 -0.56 -5.62
N ASP A 115 -4.85 -0.39 -6.39
CA ASP A 115 -5.94 0.55 -6.15
C ASP A 115 -6.70 0.27 -4.85
N GLU A 116 -6.87 -1.00 -4.48
CA GLU A 116 -7.63 -1.42 -3.29
C GLU A 116 -6.75 -1.84 -2.09
N LEU A 117 -5.53 -2.33 -2.32
CA LEU A 117 -4.72 -3.02 -1.34
C LEU A 117 -3.52 -2.20 -0.87
N ARG A 118 -3.20 -2.37 0.40
CA ARG A 118 -2.05 -1.79 1.08
C ARG A 118 -1.28 -2.86 1.81
N ILE A 119 0.03 -2.65 1.95
CA ILE A 119 0.93 -3.52 2.72
C ILE A 119 1.60 -2.73 3.85
N ALA A 120 1.73 -3.36 5.02
CA ALA A 120 2.49 -2.82 6.14
C ALA A 120 3.14 -3.93 6.96
N PRO A 121 4.32 -3.70 7.55
CA PRO A 121 4.97 -4.68 8.42
C PRO A 121 4.18 -4.85 9.72
N LEU A 122 4.14 -6.08 10.23
CA LEU A 122 3.62 -6.41 11.55
C LEU A 122 4.79 -6.44 12.54
N ARG A 123 4.77 -5.54 13.53
CA ARG A 123 5.79 -5.50 14.59
C ARG A 123 5.50 -6.59 15.62
N VAL A 124 6.14 -7.74 15.47
CA VAL A 124 6.02 -8.87 16.41
C VAL A 124 7.29 -8.93 17.27
N THR A 125 7.14 -8.89 18.59
CA THR A 125 8.25 -8.73 19.56
C THR A 125 9.05 -10.00 19.86
N ALA A 126 8.67 -11.16 19.32
CA ALA A 126 9.20 -12.47 19.72
C ALA A 126 9.89 -13.24 18.57
N ARG A 127 10.61 -12.56 17.66
CA ARG A 127 11.28 -13.22 16.52
C ARG A 127 12.79 -13.04 16.53
N SER A 128 13.48 -14.01 15.94
CA SER A 128 14.92 -13.96 15.66
C SER A 128 15.21 -12.92 14.56
N GLU A 129 16.37 -12.27 14.62
CA GLU A 129 16.79 -11.27 13.63
C GLU A 129 16.83 -11.77 12.18
N ASN A 130 16.86 -13.09 11.95
CA ASN A 130 16.98 -13.71 10.63
C ASN A 130 15.65 -14.28 10.08
N GLU A 131 14.52 -14.11 10.76
CA GLU A 131 13.23 -14.63 10.30
C GLU A 131 12.54 -13.63 9.34
N PRO A 132 11.87 -14.10 8.26
CA PRO A 132 11.10 -13.22 7.38
C PRO A 132 10.06 -12.38 8.14
N THR A 133 10.09 -11.06 7.94
CA THR A 133 9.15 -10.15 8.60
C THR A 133 7.72 -10.36 8.08
N PRO A 134 6.75 -10.65 8.97
CA PRO A 134 5.35 -10.77 8.58
C PRO A 134 4.79 -9.39 8.18
N HIS A 135 3.95 -9.38 7.16
CA HIS A 135 3.25 -8.19 6.69
C HIS A 135 1.77 -8.44 6.66
N LYS A 136 0.97 -7.40 6.91
CA LYS A 136 -0.46 -7.44 6.65
C LYS A 136 -0.78 -6.85 5.29
N ILE A 137 -1.65 -7.52 4.55
CA ILE A 137 -2.37 -6.95 3.41
C ILE A 137 -3.77 -6.59 3.88
N TYR A 138 -4.20 -5.37 3.57
CA TYR A 138 -5.51 -4.87 3.95
C TYR A 138 -6.11 -4.00 2.85
N LYS A 139 -7.43 -4.06 2.73
CA LYS A 139 -8.19 -3.26 1.77
C LYS A 139 -8.42 -1.85 2.33
N VAL A 140 -8.26 -0.86 1.47
CA VAL A 140 -8.64 0.53 1.73
C VAL A 140 -9.74 0.94 0.75
N THR A 141 -10.71 1.72 1.23
CA THR A 141 -11.72 2.32 0.36
C THR A 141 -11.08 3.36 -0.55
N SER A 142 -11.57 3.44 -1.78
CA SER A 142 -11.09 4.43 -2.75
C SER A 142 -11.26 5.85 -2.19
N ARG A 143 -10.41 6.78 -2.62
CA ARG A 143 -10.57 8.21 -2.25
C ARG A 143 -11.87 8.82 -2.81
N SER A 144 -12.42 8.23 -3.86
CA SER A 144 -13.70 8.63 -4.47
C SER A 144 -14.92 8.18 -3.68
N ASP A 145 -14.75 7.30 -2.68
CA ASP A 145 -15.85 6.88 -1.83
C ASP A 145 -16.27 8.06 -0.94
N LYS A 146 -17.50 8.55 -1.14
CA LYS A 146 -18.10 9.69 -0.42
C LYS A 146 -18.09 9.56 1.12
N LYS A 147 -17.71 8.40 1.66
CA LYS A 147 -17.58 8.11 3.09
C LYS A 147 -16.17 8.34 3.67
N ASN A 148 -15.16 8.63 2.83
CA ASN A 148 -13.81 8.83 3.33
C ASN A 148 -13.68 10.20 4.03
N LYS A 149 -13.66 10.20 5.36
CA LYS A 149 -13.53 11.42 6.20
C LYS A 149 -12.13 12.02 6.14
N TYR A 150 -11.14 11.26 5.67
CA TYR A 150 -9.78 11.73 5.47
C TYR A 150 -9.69 12.45 4.13
N LYS A 151 -10.00 13.74 4.14
CA LYS A 151 -9.66 14.60 3.01
C LYS A 151 -8.16 14.87 3.07
N ALA A 152 -7.43 14.46 2.03
CA ALA A 152 -6.10 15.02 1.81
C ALA A 152 -6.28 16.55 1.76
N GLY A 153 -5.58 17.26 2.65
CA GLY A 153 -5.53 18.72 2.59
C GLY A 153 -5.04 19.17 1.20
N PRO A 154 -5.32 20.42 0.80
CA PRO A 154 -4.79 20.94 -0.45
C PRO A 154 -3.28 20.72 -0.48
N GLY A 155 -2.82 20.24 -1.64
CA GLY A 155 -1.52 19.66 -1.88
C GLY A 155 -0.35 20.52 -1.45
N ALA A 156 0.81 19.87 -1.35
CA ALA A 156 2.08 20.46 -0.97
C ALA A 156 2.24 21.89 -1.50
N GLU A 157 2.30 22.85 -0.59
CA GLU A 157 2.76 24.19 -0.91
C GLU A 157 4.27 24.10 -1.20
N THR A 158 4.77 24.96 -2.07
CA THR A 158 6.21 25.06 -2.35
C THR A 158 6.67 26.48 -2.09
N ASN A 159 7.79 26.64 -1.38
CA ASN A 159 8.48 27.93 -1.30
C ASN A 159 9.96 27.69 -1.58
N GLY A 160 10.38 28.05 -2.79
CA GLY A 160 11.77 28.15 -3.25
C GLY A 160 12.54 26.83 -3.30
N ASN A 161 12.61 26.13 -2.16
CA ASN A 161 13.45 24.96 -1.91
C ASN A 161 12.76 23.85 -1.07
N TYR A 162 11.53 24.05 -0.57
CA TYR A 162 10.86 23.11 0.34
C TYR A 162 9.47 22.71 -0.14
N PHE A 163 9.16 21.42 -0.02
CA PHE A 163 7.81 20.87 -0.16
C PHE A 163 7.19 20.64 1.22
N PHE A 164 6.02 21.23 1.47
CA PHE A 164 5.35 21.12 2.77
C PHE A 164 4.39 19.93 2.83
N LEU A 165 4.54 19.09 3.85
CA LEU A 165 3.63 18.00 4.18
C LEU A 165 2.94 18.31 5.51
N ARG A 166 1.60 18.33 5.53
CA ARG A 166 0.77 18.54 6.73
C ARG A 166 0.01 17.25 7.05
N ASN A 167 -0.03 16.89 8.33
CA ASN A 167 -0.86 15.80 8.86
C ASN A 167 -2.15 16.34 9.48
#